data_AF-A0A4Y8S878-F1
#
_entry.id   AF-A0A4Y8S878-F1
#
_cell.length_a   1.000
_cell.length_b   1.000
_cell.length_c   1.000
_cell.angle_alpha   90.00
_cell.angle_beta   90.00
_cell.angle_gamma   90.00
#
_symmetry.space_group_name_H-M   'P 1'
#
loop_
_entity.id
_entity.type
_entity.pdbx_description
1 polymer ?
#
loop_
_entity_poly.entity_id
_entity_poly.type
_entity_poly.pdbx_seq_one_letter_code
_entity_poly.pdbx_strand_id
1 'polypeptide(L)'
;MKKLFAAALLSLLFAACTDPKQQEKTLLDEVIAVHDSVMVKDELVTKAKMQLDTLAKKDSALNADTAAKNLVKVLDNAVTKMEDWMHKFDAENKGKSHEQIMTYLADQKKQIKDIDKQFDAAIEATNNYKKSLIKK
;
A
#
# COMPACT_ATOMS: atom_id res chain seq x y z
N MET A 1 -21.56 55.35 -24.23
CA MET A 1 -21.62 53.88 -24.01
C MET A 1 -20.21 53.26 -24.05
N LYS A 2 -19.36 53.46 -23.03
CA LYS A 2 -17.99 52.89 -22.99
C LYS A 2 -17.46 52.59 -21.57
N LYS A 3 -18.32 52.46 -20.56
CA LYS A 3 -17.87 52.30 -19.16
C LYS A 3 -18.55 51.19 -18.36
N LEU A 4 -19.08 50.15 -19.04
CA LEU A 4 -19.79 49.06 -18.35
C LEU A 4 -19.17 47.67 -18.53
N PHE A 5 -18.02 47.55 -19.22
CA PHE A 5 -17.40 46.25 -19.49
C PHE A 5 -16.24 45.87 -18.55
N ALA A 6 -15.92 46.70 -17.54
CA ALA A 6 -14.77 46.46 -16.66
C ALA A 6 -15.10 45.75 -15.33
N ALA A 7 -16.38 45.43 -15.06
CA ALA A 7 -16.81 44.96 -13.73
C ALA A 7 -17.20 43.47 -13.67
N ALA A 8 -17.07 42.70 -14.76
CA ALA A 8 -17.57 41.31 -14.81
C ALA A 8 -16.50 40.23 -14.61
N LEU A 9 -15.22 40.60 -14.39
CA LEU A 9 -14.11 39.65 -14.28
C LEU A 9 -13.51 39.51 -12.87
N LEU A 10 -14.21 39.97 -11.83
CA LEU A 10 -13.72 39.91 -10.44
C LEU A 10 -14.49 38.93 -9.52
N SER A 11 -15.51 38.24 -10.03
CA SER A 11 -16.47 37.49 -9.18
C SER A 11 -16.21 35.99 -9.07
N LEU A 12 -15.18 35.45 -9.73
CA LEU A 12 -14.94 34.00 -9.81
C LEU A 12 -13.99 33.43 -8.74
N LEU A 13 -13.60 34.20 -7.72
CA LEU A 13 -12.67 33.74 -6.67
C LEU A 13 -13.36 33.09 -5.45
N PHE A 14 -14.68 32.86 -5.46
CA PHE A 14 -15.43 32.37 -4.29
C PHE A 14 -15.92 30.92 -4.38
N ALA A 15 -15.15 30.00 -4.96
CA ALA A 15 -15.55 28.59 -5.03
C ALA A 15 -14.41 27.61 -4.78
N ALA A 16 -13.80 27.66 -3.59
CA ALA A 16 -13.20 26.49 -2.96
C ALA A 16 -12.94 26.76 -1.46
N CYS A 17 -13.98 27.08 -0.69
CA CYS A 17 -13.92 26.88 0.76
C CYS A 17 -14.05 25.38 1.05
N THR A 18 -13.01 24.62 0.76
CA THR A 18 -12.90 23.22 1.19
C THR A 18 -12.47 23.22 2.66
N ASP A 19 -13.22 22.51 3.52
CA ASP A 19 -12.85 22.35 4.93
C ASP A 19 -11.51 21.58 5.02
N PRO A 20 -10.42 22.22 5.49
CA PRO A 20 -9.11 21.60 5.57
C PRO A 20 -9.11 20.30 6.37
N LYS A 21 -9.90 20.23 7.45
CA LYS A 21 -9.98 19.03 8.29
C LYS A 21 -10.67 17.88 7.55
N GLN A 22 -11.70 18.18 6.75
CA GLN A 22 -12.37 17.16 5.96
C GLN A 22 -11.45 16.61 4.87
N GLN A 23 -10.61 17.45 4.25
CA GLN A 23 -9.63 17.01 3.27
C GLN A 23 -8.57 16.09 3.89
N GLU A 24 -8.01 16.50 5.04
CA GLU A 24 -7.05 15.69 5.81
C GLU A 24 -7.64 14.34 6.17
N LYS A 25 -8.86 14.32 6.71
CA LYS A 25 -9.56 13.07 7.06
C LYS A 25 -9.77 12.19 5.84
N THR A 26 -10.22 12.77 4.73
CA THR A 26 -10.47 12.00 3.50
C THR A 26 -9.20 11.32 3.01
N LEU A 27 -8.08 12.05 2.98
CA LEU A 27 -6.82 11.49 2.52
C LEU A 27 -6.26 10.45 3.50
N LEU A 28 -6.43 10.65 4.82
CA LEU A 28 -6.10 9.66 5.83
C LEU A 28 -6.93 8.38 5.65
N ASP A 29 -8.25 8.49 5.50
CA ASP A 29 -9.14 7.35 5.26
C ASP A 29 -8.70 6.54 4.03
N GLU A 30 -8.26 7.22 2.96
CA GLU A 30 -7.73 6.55 1.77
C GLU A 30 -6.40 5.84 2.01
N VAL A 31 -5.52 6.36 2.86
CA VAL A 31 -4.28 5.67 3.27
C VAL A 31 -4.62 4.42 4.06
N ILE A 32 -5.53 4.54 5.04
CA ILE A 32 -5.95 3.43 5.89
C ILE A 32 -6.67 2.35 5.09
N ALA A 33 -7.49 2.72 4.10
CA ALA A 33 -8.16 1.74 3.24
C ALA A 33 -7.17 0.85 2.47
N VAL A 34 -6.02 1.42 2.03
CA VAL A 34 -4.97 0.61 1.39
C VAL A 34 -4.24 -0.24 2.42
N HIS A 35 -3.94 0.32 3.61
CA HIS A 35 -3.38 -0.46 4.73
C HIS A 35 -4.24 -1.70 5.04
N ASP A 36 -5.56 -1.53 5.20
CA ASP A 36 -6.46 -2.63 5.55
C ASP A 36 -6.48 -3.70 4.45
N SER A 37 -6.45 -3.28 3.17
CA SER A 37 -6.28 -4.20 2.04
C SER A 37 -4.97 -4.99 2.13
N VAL A 38 -3.85 -4.35 2.47
CA VAL A 38 -2.56 -5.01 2.66
C VAL A 38 -2.62 -6.00 3.83
N MET A 39 -3.29 -5.66 4.93
CA MET A 39 -3.43 -6.56 6.09
C MET A 39 -4.21 -7.83 5.76
N VAL A 40 -5.23 -7.76 4.90
CA VAL A 40 -5.91 -8.96 4.38
C VAL A 40 -4.95 -9.82 3.54
N LYS A 41 -4.12 -9.19 2.71
CA LYS A 41 -3.10 -9.89 1.92
C LYS A 41 -2.01 -10.51 2.79
N ASP A 42 -1.69 -9.90 3.93
CA ASP A 42 -0.72 -10.40 4.89
C ASP A 42 -1.10 -11.76 5.49
N GLU A 43 -2.39 -11.97 5.77
CA GLU A 43 -2.90 -13.28 6.18
C GLU A 43 -2.65 -14.34 5.08
N LEU A 44 -2.90 -13.99 3.81
CA LEU A 44 -2.66 -14.88 2.67
C LEU A 44 -1.17 -15.20 2.49
N VAL A 45 -0.31 -14.20 2.64
CA VAL A 45 1.15 -14.33 2.60
C VAL A 45 1.64 -15.25 3.72
N THR A 46 1.17 -15.05 4.95
CA THR A 46 1.52 -15.89 6.10
C THR A 46 1.13 -17.34 5.89
N LYS A 47 -0.08 -17.60 5.37
CA LYS A 47 -0.53 -18.95 5.00
C LYS A 47 0.34 -19.56 3.90
N ALA A 48 0.72 -18.77 2.90
CA ALA A 48 1.56 -19.21 1.80
C ALA A 48 2.96 -19.63 2.28
N LYS A 49 3.57 -18.88 3.21
CA LYS A 49 4.85 -19.22 3.84
C LYS A 49 4.79 -20.58 4.54
N MET A 50 3.79 -20.82 5.39
CA MET A 50 3.62 -22.10 6.08
C MET A 50 3.52 -23.29 5.11
N GLN A 51 2.83 -23.10 3.98
CA GLN A 51 2.71 -24.12 2.94
C GLN A 51 4.06 -24.38 2.25
N LEU A 52 4.81 -23.33 1.89
CA LEU A 52 6.13 -23.46 1.29
C LEU A 52 7.12 -24.15 2.23
N ASP A 53 7.12 -23.81 3.51
CA ASP A 53 7.96 -24.48 4.52
C ASP A 53 7.62 -25.96 4.69
N THR A 54 6.33 -26.30 4.65
CA THR A 54 5.88 -27.69 4.72
C THR A 54 6.34 -28.48 3.49
N LEU A 55 6.27 -27.87 2.31
CA LEU A 55 6.75 -28.49 1.06
C LEU A 55 8.26 -28.70 1.09
N ALA A 56 9.03 -27.70 1.52
CA ALA A 56 10.49 -27.79 1.61
C ALA A 56 10.96 -28.90 2.58
N LYS A 57 10.21 -29.17 3.65
CA LYS A 57 10.52 -30.24 4.61
C LYS A 57 10.18 -31.64 4.11
N LYS A 58 9.19 -31.79 3.23
CA LYS A 58 8.70 -33.09 2.76
C LYS A 58 9.52 -33.68 1.61
N ASP A 59 10.19 -32.84 0.83
CA ASP A 59 10.80 -33.27 -0.43
C ASP A 59 12.25 -32.79 -0.54
N SER A 60 13.18 -33.53 0.10
CA SER A 60 14.61 -33.22 0.13
C SER A 60 15.33 -33.41 -1.22
N ALA A 61 14.64 -33.95 -2.24
CA ALA A 61 15.21 -34.33 -3.52
C ALA A 61 14.93 -33.35 -4.67
N LEU A 62 14.08 -32.34 -4.47
CA LEU A 62 13.73 -31.40 -5.52
C LEU A 62 14.57 -30.11 -5.44
N ASN A 63 15.01 -29.62 -6.60
CA ASN A 63 15.35 -28.20 -6.83
C ASN A 63 14.24 -27.20 -6.39
N ALA A 64 13.09 -27.72 -5.93
CA ALA A 64 12.05 -27.03 -5.19
C ALA A 64 12.57 -26.34 -3.92
N ASP A 65 13.62 -26.85 -3.28
CA ASP A 65 14.15 -26.28 -2.04
C ASP A 65 14.65 -24.83 -2.23
N THR A 66 15.41 -24.54 -3.30
CA THR A 66 15.91 -23.19 -3.56
C THR A 66 14.80 -22.23 -4.01
N ALA A 67 13.88 -22.68 -4.88
CA ALA A 67 12.78 -21.83 -5.36
C ALA A 67 11.78 -21.50 -4.24
N ALA A 68 11.39 -22.49 -3.42
CA ALA A 68 10.52 -22.28 -2.28
C ALA A 68 11.17 -21.37 -1.23
N LYS A 69 12.45 -21.59 -0.88
CA LYS A 69 13.21 -20.73 0.04
C LYS A 69 13.31 -19.28 -0.46
N ASN A 70 13.52 -19.09 -1.76
CA ASN A 70 13.55 -17.75 -2.36
C ASN A 70 12.18 -17.07 -2.28
N LEU A 71 11.08 -17.80 -2.50
CA LEU A 71 9.73 -17.27 -2.35
C LEU A 71 9.43 -16.90 -0.89
N VAL A 72 9.84 -17.71 0.09
CA VAL A 72 9.72 -17.36 1.51
C VAL A 72 10.41 -16.03 1.81
N LYS A 73 11.63 -15.80 1.30
CA LYS A 73 12.33 -14.51 1.46
C LYS A 73 11.59 -13.34 0.80
N VAL A 74 10.99 -13.55 -0.37
CA VAL A 74 10.19 -12.52 -1.05
C VAL A 74 8.97 -12.15 -0.22
N LEU A 75 8.29 -13.15 0.33
CA LEU A 75 7.15 -12.98 1.23
C LEU A 75 7.57 -12.25 2.51
N ASP A 76 8.65 -12.67 3.17
CA ASP A 76 9.21 -12.00 4.36
C ASP A 76 9.49 -10.53 4.11
N ASN A 77 10.14 -10.21 2.98
CA ASN A 77 10.47 -8.84 2.64
C ASN A 77 9.23 -7.96 2.41
N ALA A 78 8.13 -8.51 1.88
CA ALA A 78 6.88 -7.76 1.77
C ALA A 78 6.29 -7.45 3.15
N VAL A 79 6.26 -8.45 4.06
CA VAL A 79 5.81 -8.31 5.45
C VAL A 79 6.65 -7.25 6.19
N THR A 80 7.98 -7.38 6.17
CA THR A 80 8.89 -6.45 6.86
C THR A 80 8.72 -5.02 6.37
N LYS A 81 8.47 -4.80 5.07
CA LYS A 81 8.22 -3.45 4.56
C LYS A 81 6.91 -2.86 5.07
N MET A 82 5.87 -3.68 5.23
CA MET A 82 4.62 -3.25 5.84
C MET A 82 4.82 -2.90 7.32
N GLU A 83 5.52 -3.76 8.07
CA GLU A 83 5.87 -3.51 9.48
C GLU A 83 6.69 -2.24 9.65
N ASP A 84 7.73 -2.06 8.83
CA ASP A 84 8.56 -0.86 8.83
C ASP A 84 7.79 0.41 8.51
N TRP A 85 6.81 0.32 7.61
CA TRP A 85 5.92 1.42 7.29
C TRP A 85 5.00 1.74 8.46
N MET A 86 4.36 0.74 9.06
CA MET A 86 3.47 0.91 10.22
C MET A 86 4.21 1.53 11.41
N HIS A 87 5.45 1.12 11.68
CA HIS A 87 6.27 1.70 12.75
C HIS A 87 6.61 3.19 12.54
N LYS A 88 6.62 3.66 11.29
CA LYS A 88 6.98 5.05 10.93
C LYS A 88 5.76 5.92 10.65
N PHE A 89 4.59 5.31 10.49
CA PHE A 89 3.36 6.01 10.17
C PHE A 89 2.85 6.80 11.39
N ASP A 90 2.58 8.08 11.19
CA ASP A 90 2.05 9.01 12.18
C ASP A 90 0.67 9.48 11.71
N ALA A 91 -0.38 8.85 12.23
CA ALA A 91 -1.76 9.20 11.92
C ALA A 91 -2.17 10.53 12.56
N GLU A 92 -1.58 10.90 13.71
CA GLU A 92 -2.02 12.04 14.49
C GLU A 92 -1.54 13.37 13.91
N ASN A 93 -0.36 13.38 13.29
CA ASN A 93 0.23 14.55 12.65
C ASN A 93 0.26 15.80 13.55
N LYS A 94 0.44 15.61 14.86
CA LYS A 94 0.33 16.68 15.87
C LYS A 94 1.29 17.83 15.55
N GLY A 95 0.75 19.06 15.60
CA GLY A 95 1.52 20.29 15.42
C GLY A 95 1.92 20.61 13.97
N LYS A 96 1.50 19.82 12.98
CA LYS A 96 1.73 20.10 11.55
C LYS A 96 0.67 21.04 10.99
N SER A 97 1.03 21.86 10.01
CA SER A 97 0.07 22.66 9.23
C SER A 97 -0.73 21.78 8.28
N HIS A 98 -1.87 22.27 7.80
CA HIS A 98 -2.69 21.57 6.80
C HIS A 98 -1.87 21.12 5.58
N GLU A 99 -1.06 22.00 5.00
CA GLU A 99 -0.22 21.69 3.83
C GLU A 99 0.82 20.59 4.13
N GLN A 100 1.41 20.62 5.32
CA GLN A 100 2.34 19.59 5.78
C GLN A 100 1.65 18.24 5.96
N ILE A 101 0.42 18.23 6.52
CA ILE A 101 -0.39 17.02 6.68
C ILE A 101 -0.74 16.43 5.30
N MET A 102 -1.24 17.26 4.39
CA MET A 102 -1.64 16.83 3.04
C MET A 102 -0.45 16.25 2.26
N THR A 103 0.70 16.92 2.33
CA THR A 103 1.93 16.42 1.69
C THR A 103 2.37 15.08 2.27
N TYR A 104 2.41 14.99 3.62
CA TYR A 104 2.78 13.76 4.31
C TYR A 104 1.84 12.60 3.94
N LEU A 105 0.52 12.79 4.05
CA LEU A 105 -0.45 11.73 3.75
C LEU A 105 -0.43 11.32 2.28
N ALA A 106 -0.17 12.24 1.35
CA ALA A 106 0.00 11.91 -0.06
C ALA A 106 1.22 11.00 -0.29
N ASP A 107 2.34 11.30 0.37
CA ASP A 107 3.54 10.47 0.33
C ASP A 107 3.31 9.10 0.99
N GLN A 108 2.60 9.05 2.12
CA GLN A 108 2.23 7.80 2.77
C GLN A 108 1.31 6.95 1.88
N LYS A 109 0.33 7.58 1.21
CA LYS A 109 -0.56 6.92 0.25
C LYS A 109 0.21 6.29 -0.91
N LYS A 110 1.26 6.97 -1.40
CA LYS A 110 2.14 6.41 -2.43
C LYS A 110 2.92 5.20 -1.91
N GLN A 111 3.53 5.33 -0.73
CA GLN A 111 4.33 4.27 -0.11
C GLN A 111 3.48 3.01 0.14
N ILE A 112 2.30 3.16 0.75
CA ILE A 112 1.44 2.00 1.06
C ILE A 112 0.90 1.33 -0.22
N LYS A 113 0.63 2.09 -1.29
CA LYS A 113 0.28 1.51 -2.60
C LYS A 113 1.43 0.74 -3.25
N ASP A 114 2.67 1.17 -3.03
CA ASP A 114 3.83 0.42 -3.54
C ASP A 114 4.11 -0.83 -2.70
N ILE A 115 3.79 -0.82 -1.41
CA ILE A 115 3.76 -2.03 -0.56
C ILE A 115 2.67 -2.98 -1.05
N ASP A 116 1.46 -2.48 -1.31
CA ASP A 116 0.33 -3.27 -1.81
C ASP A 116 0.66 -4.05 -3.09
N LYS A 117 1.32 -3.40 -4.06
CA LYS A 117 1.81 -4.07 -5.28
C LYS A 117 2.85 -5.16 -5.00
N GLN A 118 3.68 -4.99 -3.96
CA GLN A 118 4.67 -6.00 -3.60
C GLN A 118 4.02 -7.23 -2.98
N PHE A 119 2.95 -7.05 -2.20
CA PHE A 119 2.12 -8.16 -1.73
C PHE A 119 1.48 -8.91 -2.90
N ASP A 120 0.88 -8.18 -3.86
CA ASP A 120 0.30 -8.80 -5.05
C ASP A 120 1.32 -9.62 -5.84
N ALA A 121 2.51 -9.06 -6.08
CA ALA A 121 3.59 -9.75 -6.78
C ALA A 121 4.07 -11.00 -6.01
N ALA A 122 4.18 -10.93 -4.69
CA ALA A 122 4.61 -12.05 -3.86
C ALA A 122 3.56 -13.19 -3.85
N ILE A 123 2.27 -12.85 -3.77
CA ILE A 123 1.16 -13.80 -3.87
C ILE A 123 1.13 -14.45 -5.25
N GLU A 124 1.25 -13.65 -6.31
CA GLU A 124 1.26 -14.15 -7.69
C GLU A 124 2.43 -15.12 -7.93
N ALA A 125 3.65 -14.74 -7.52
CA ALA A 125 4.83 -15.59 -7.65
C ALA A 125 4.64 -16.94 -6.94
N THR A 126 4.05 -16.91 -5.74
CA THR A 126 3.77 -18.13 -4.98
C THR A 126 2.70 -19.01 -5.65
N ASN A 127 1.65 -18.40 -6.18
CA ASN A 127 0.59 -19.12 -6.91
C ASN A 127 1.13 -19.76 -8.19
N ASN A 128 2.00 -19.05 -8.93
CA ASN A 128 2.63 -19.57 -10.13
C ASN A 128 3.57 -20.74 -9.82
N TYR A 129 4.31 -20.66 -8.72
CA TYR A 129 5.14 -21.78 -8.25
C TYR A 129 4.29 -23.01 -7.91
N LYS A 130 3.22 -22.86 -7.11
CA LYS A 130 2.30 -23.98 -6.80
C LYS A 130 1.72 -24.63 -8.04
N LYS A 131 1.31 -23.84 -9.04
CA LYS A 131 0.82 -24.36 -10.33
C LYS A 131 1.90 -25.15 -11.08
N SER A 132 3.17 -24.75 -10.98
CA SER A 132 4.27 -25.47 -11.65
C SER A 132 4.56 -26.84 -11.03
N LEU A 133 4.25 -27.02 -9.74
CA LEU A 133 4.37 -28.32 -9.05
C LEU A 133 3.31 -29.33 -9.49
N ILE A 134 2.10 -28.87 -9.87
CA ILE A 134 0.99 -29.75 -10.29
C ILE A 134 1.13 -30.21 -11.74
N LYS A 135 1.86 -29.43 -12.56
CA LYS A 135 2.07 -29.71 -14.00
C LYS A 135 3.25 -30.65 -14.28
N LYS A 136 4.00 -31.06 -13.26
CA LYS A 136 5.07 -32.06 -13.35
C LYS A 136 4.53 -33.41 -12.91
#